data_AF-A0A4V6JLJ9-F1
#
_entry.id   AF-A0A4V6JLJ9-F1
#
_cell.length_a   1.000
_cell.length_b   1.000
_cell.length_c   1.000
_cell.angle_alpha   90.00
_cell.angle_beta   90.00
_cell.angle_gamma   90.00
#
_symmetry.space_group_name_H-M   'P 1'
#
loop_
_entity.id
_entity.type
_entity.pdbx_description
1 polymer ?
#
loop_
_entity_poly.entity_id
_entity_poly.type
_entity_poly.pdbx_seq_one_letter_code
_entity_poly.pdbx_strand_id
1 'polypeptide(L)'
;MCYWAILAENEVRGELSFIEKSAGDPQSRSIYEEQMGKTVSLRQLSELLTHEGLPVHYSTVSRMEDALKYLYPWIPDLLESGLGRPQITSLLALRHDAERVWDEFCLISDTGDKSFSDVFGQCCGRFNSPELWSLEMFRDEFIGDLLQALPHPELDYDRWMMELDPKERNRRHHFGEPETVCLSRRKQAC
;
A
#
# COMPACT_ATOMS: atom_id res chain seq x y z
N MET A 1 -25.27 2.08 11.91
CA MET A 1 -24.43 1.22 11.09
C MET A 1 -22.98 1.60 11.36
N CYS A 2 -22.07 0.65 11.58
CA CYS A 2 -20.65 0.94 11.82
C CYS A 2 -19.93 1.24 10.49
N TYR A 3 -18.76 1.89 10.55
CA TYR A 3 -17.99 2.27 9.35
C TYR A 3 -17.68 1.07 8.45
N TRP A 4 -17.25 -0.05 9.04
CA TRP A 4 -16.97 -1.30 8.33
C TRP A 4 -18.19 -1.90 7.60
N ALA A 5 -19.38 -1.76 8.17
CA ALA A 5 -20.60 -2.21 7.49
C ALA A 5 -20.91 -1.35 6.26
N ILE A 6 -20.62 -0.04 6.30
CA ILE A 6 -20.80 0.83 5.13
C ILE A 6 -19.81 0.45 4.02
N LEU A 7 -18.52 0.27 4.37
CA LEU A 7 -17.52 -0.21 3.40
C LEU A 7 -17.89 -1.56 2.78
N ALA A 8 -18.38 -2.48 3.59
CA ALA A 8 -18.78 -3.80 3.13
C ALA A 8 -20.03 -3.73 2.24
N GLU A 9 -20.99 -2.87 2.57
CA GLU A 9 -22.18 -2.61 1.76
C GLU A 9 -21.81 -2.06 0.38
N ASN A 10 -20.87 -1.12 0.30
CA ASN A 10 -20.38 -0.59 -0.97
C ASN A 10 -19.71 -1.66 -1.83
N GLU A 11 -18.86 -2.50 -1.23
CA GLU A 11 -18.20 -3.60 -1.94
C GLU A 11 -19.24 -4.61 -2.48
N VAL A 12 -20.28 -4.92 -1.70
CA VAL A 12 -21.36 -5.85 -2.11
C VAL A 12 -22.22 -5.25 -3.23
N ARG A 13 -22.48 -3.93 -3.19
CA ARG A 13 -23.25 -3.20 -4.21
C ARG A 13 -22.44 -2.90 -5.49
N GLY A 14 -21.12 -3.08 -5.44
CA GLY A 14 -20.21 -2.73 -6.53
C GLY A 14 -20.10 -1.22 -6.76
N GLU A 15 -20.32 -0.42 -5.71
CA GLU A 15 -20.15 1.02 -5.78
C GLU A 15 -18.67 1.39 -6.00
N LEU A 16 -18.42 2.53 -6.65
CA LEU A 16 -17.08 2.91 -7.09
C LEU A 16 -16.12 3.22 -5.93
N SER A 17 -16.66 3.62 -4.77
CA SER A 17 -15.86 4.07 -3.62
C SER A 17 -15.45 2.91 -2.73
N PHE A 18 -14.17 2.51 -2.82
CA PHE A 18 -13.59 1.48 -1.97
C PHE A 18 -13.38 1.94 -0.52
N ILE A 19 -13.23 3.25 -0.32
CA ILE A 19 -13.24 3.93 0.97
C ILE A 19 -14.44 4.89 0.97
N GLU A 20 -15.16 4.96 2.09
CA GLU A 20 -16.38 5.76 2.21
C GLU A 20 -16.09 7.15 2.80
N LYS A 21 -16.86 8.15 2.37
CA LYS A 21 -16.80 9.55 2.84
C LYS A 21 -17.40 9.77 4.23
N SER A 22 -17.85 8.72 4.89
CA SER A 22 -18.61 8.82 6.13
C SER A 22 -17.72 9.28 7.29
N ALA A 23 -18.30 10.07 8.20
CA ALA A 23 -17.62 10.67 9.35
C ALA A 23 -17.27 9.67 10.49
N GLY A 24 -17.23 8.36 10.19
CA GLY A 24 -16.80 7.34 11.14
C GLY A 24 -15.29 7.26 11.19
N ASP A 25 -14.73 6.92 12.36
CA ASP A 25 -13.31 6.58 12.47
C ASP A 25 -13.04 5.35 11.60
N PRO A 26 -12.21 5.45 10.55
CA PRO A 26 -11.95 4.34 9.66
C PRO A 26 -11.28 3.15 10.36
N GLN A 27 -10.63 3.38 11.51
CA GLN A 27 -9.97 2.35 12.32
C GLN A 27 -10.86 1.79 13.44
N SER A 28 -12.10 2.28 13.61
CA SER A 28 -13.01 1.82 14.66
C SER A 28 -13.61 0.45 14.32
N ARG A 29 -12.99 -0.61 14.86
CA ARG A 29 -13.66 -1.89 15.12
C ARG A 29 -14.48 -1.86 16.41
N SER A 30 -14.45 -0.75 17.15
CA SER A 30 -14.92 -0.62 18.52
C SER A 30 -16.37 -1.06 18.73
N ILE A 31 -17.27 -0.83 17.77
CA ILE A 31 -18.67 -1.30 17.87
C ILE A 31 -18.75 -2.83 17.98
N TYR A 32 -17.95 -3.56 17.19
CA TYR A 32 -17.91 -5.03 17.25
C TYR A 32 -17.13 -5.53 18.47
N GLU A 33 -16.07 -4.83 18.84
CA GLU A 33 -15.24 -5.18 20.01
C GLU A 33 -15.98 -4.96 21.33
N GLU A 34 -16.79 -3.90 21.44
CA GLU A 34 -17.68 -3.64 22.57
C GLU A 34 -18.76 -4.72 22.69
N GLN A 35 -19.34 -5.15 21.57
CA GLN A 35 -20.33 -6.24 21.56
C GLN A 35 -19.73 -7.60 21.93
N MET A 36 -18.48 -7.86 21.56
CA MET A 36 -17.80 -9.14 21.78
C MET A 36 -16.94 -9.19 23.05
N GLY A 37 -16.68 -8.03 23.69
CA GLY A 37 -15.81 -7.89 24.85
C GLY A 37 -14.34 -8.24 24.60
N LYS A 38 -13.89 -8.25 23.34
CA LYS A 38 -12.53 -8.64 22.93
C LYS A 38 -12.15 -7.99 21.59
N THR A 39 -10.86 -7.90 21.32
CA THR A 39 -10.35 -7.46 20.00
C THR A 39 -10.83 -8.40 18.90
N VAL A 40 -11.34 -7.84 17.82
CA VAL A 40 -11.89 -8.61 16.70
C VAL A 40 -10.81 -8.74 15.63
N SER A 41 -10.42 -9.96 15.27
CA SER A 41 -9.50 -10.20 14.15
C SER A 41 -10.17 -9.92 12.80
N LEU A 42 -9.37 -9.71 11.73
CA LEU A 42 -9.89 -9.52 10.37
C LEU A 42 -10.81 -10.64 9.87
N ARG A 43 -10.50 -11.89 10.24
CA ARG A 43 -11.33 -13.06 9.89
C ARG A 43 -12.67 -13.01 10.61
N GLN A 44 -12.65 -12.70 11.91
CA GLN A 44 -13.87 -12.54 12.69
C GLN A 44 -14.71 -11.36 12.19
N LEU A 45 -14.08 -10.25 11.79
CA LEU A 45 -14.80 -9.12 11.20
C LEU A 45 -15.49 -9.52 9.89
N SER A 46 -14.80 -10.25 9.02
CA SER A 46 -15.36 -10.80 7.78
C SER A 46 -16.54 -11.76 8.04
N GLU A 47 -16.43 -12.64 9.05
CA GLU A 47 -17.51 -13.54 9.46
C GLU A 47 -18.72 -12.77 10.02
N LEU A 48 -18.50 -11.73 10.83
CA LEU A 48 -19.55 -10.88 11.38
C LEU A 48 -20.31 -10.13 10.28
N LEU A 49 -19.58 -9.48 9.37
CA LEU A 49 -20.17 -8.79 8.21
C LEU A 49 -20.99 -9.76 7.36
N THR A 50 -20.48 -10.98 7.14
CA THR A 50 -21.21 -12.02 6.41
C THR A 50 -22.50 -12.42 7.13
N HIS A 51 -22.49 -12.55 8.45
CA HIS A 51 -23.68 -12.83 9.26
C HIS A 51 -24.73 -11.71 9.19
N GLU A 52 -24.30 -10.46 9.00
CA GLU A 52 -25.18 -9.30 8.81
C GLU A 52 -25.71 -9.15 7.37
N GLY A 53 -25.38 -10.08 6.46
CA GLY A 53 -25.82 -10.03 5.07
C GLY A 53 -24.89 -9.23 4.15
N LEU A 54 -23.67 -8.91 4.62
CA LEU A 54 -22.64 -8.17 3.90
C LEU A 54 -21.41 -9.06 3.64
N PRO A 55 -21.51 -10.06 2.73
CA PRO A 55 -20.44 -11.02 2.52
C PRO A 55 -19.22 -10.35 1.89
N VAL A 56 -18.17 -10.14 2.68
CA VAL A 56 -16.88 -9.61 2.23
C VAL A 56 -15.75 -10.52 2.71
N HIS A 57 -14.87 -10.92 1.80
CA HIS A 57 -13.74 -11.79 2.13
C HIS A 57 -12.69 -11.05 2.97
N TYR A 58 -12.07 -11.74 3.94
CA TYR A 58 -11.07 -11.13 4.84
C TYR A 58 -9.92 -10.41 4.13
N SER A 59 -9.54 -10.85 2.92
CA SER A 59 -8.48 -10.19 2.14
C SER A 59 -8.92 -8.81 1.61
N THR A 60 -10.21 -8.59 1.37
CA THR A 60 -10.75 -7.26 1.04
C THR A 60 -10.72 -6.36 2.27
N VAL A 61 -11.15 -6.87 3.42
CA VAL A 61 -11.10 -6.14 4.69
C VAL A 61 -9.66 -5.73 5.04
N SER A 62 -8.70 -6.64 4.87
CA SER A 62 -7.27 -6.34 5.05
C SER A 62 -6.79 -5.19 4.17
N ARG A 63 -7.18 -5.19 2.88
CA ARG A 63 -6.80 -4.11 1.95
C ARG A 63 -7.46 -2.78 2.29
N MET A 64 -8.70 -2.80 2.77
CA MET A 64 -9.38 -1.61 3.27
C MET A 64 -8.60 -1.05 4.47
N GLU A 65 -8.18 -1.88 5.42
CA GLU A 65 -7.33 -1.42 6.53
C GLU A 65 -6.00 -0.84 6.07
N ASP A 66 -5.32 -1.48 5.14
CA ASP A 66 -4.07 -0.97 4.59
C ASP A 66 -4.27 0.38 3.91
N ALA A 67 -5.35 0.55 3.14
CA ALA A 67 -5.70 1.83 2.53
C ALA A 67 -5.96 2.90 3.59
N LEU A 68 -6.68 2.58 4.66
CA LEU A 68 -6.97 3.51 5.75
C LEU A 68 -5.73 3.88 6.58
N LYS A 69 -4.82 2.93 6.74
CA LYS A 69 -3.59 3.14 7.51
C LYS A 69 -2.52 3.90 6.72
N TYR A 70 -2.34 3.55 5.45
CA TYR A 70 -1.19 4.00 4.66
C TYR A 70 -1.53 5.06 3.61
N LEU A 71 -2.77 5.12 3.14
CA LEU A 71 -3.18 6.04 2.08
C LEU A 71 -4.04 7.18 2.61
N TYR A 72 -5.06 6.87 3.41
CA TYR A 72 -6.01 7.87 3.91
C TYR A 72 -5.39 9.08 4.63
N PRO A 73 -4.31 8.93 5.42
CA PRO A 73 -3.66 10.10 6.04
C PRO A 73 -3.05 11.09 5.03
N TRP A 74 -2.78 10.65 3.79
CA TRP A 74 -2.06 11.42 2.78
C TRP A 74 -2.91 11.79 1.56
N ILE A 75 -3.88 10.95 1.21
CA ILE A 75 -4.74 11.12 0.03
C ILE A 75 -6.25 10.94 0.34
N PRO A 76 -6.81 11.61 1.36
CA PRO A 76 -8.22 11.43 1.73
C PRO A 76 -9.17 11.86 0.61
N ASP A 77 -8.94 12.99 -0.05
CA ASP A 77 -9.83 13.52 -1.08
C ASP A 77 -9.87 12.64 -2.33
N LEU A 78 -8.72 12.06 -2.71
CA LEU A 78 -8.65 11.11 -3.82
C LEU A 78 -9.38 9.80 -3.49
N LEU A 79 -9.27 9.29 -2.27
CA LEU A 79 -9.97 8.06 -1.88
C LEU A 79 -11.49 8.30 -1.85
N GLU A 80 -11.92 9.42 -1.28
CA GLU A 80 -13.32 9.82 -1.16
C GLU A 80 -13.95 10.24 -2.50
N SER A 81 -13.15 10.54 -3.52
CA SER A 81 -13.65 10.80 -4.87
C SER A 81 -14.11 9.54 -5.61
N GLY A 82 -13.95 8.35 -5.01
CA GLY A 82 -14.29 7.07 -5.63
C GLY A 82 -13.14 6.39 -6.35
N LEU A 83 -11.91 6.49 -5.82
CA LEU A 83 -10.77 5.74 -6.38
C LEU A 83 -11.07 4.23 -6.30
N GLY A 84 -11.21 3.60 -7.46
CA GLY A 84 -11.61 2.21 -7.55
C GLY A 84 -10.60 1.22 -6.96
N ARG A 85 -11.11 0.08 -6.48
CA ARG A 85 -10.32 -1.03 -5.89
C ARG A 85 -9.07 -1.44 -6.69
N PRO A 86 -9.08 -1.56 -8.03
CA PRO A 86 -7.88 -1.93 -8.78
C PRO A 86 -6.73 -0.93 -8.61
N GLN A 87 -7.05 0.36 -8.52
CA GLN A 87 -6.05 1.42 -8.37
C GLN A 87 -5.47 1.42 -6.96
N ILE A 88 -6.31 1.31 -5.93
CA ILE A 88 -5.87 1.19 -4.53
C ILE A 88 -5.02 -0.06 -4.34
N THR A 89 -5.43 -1.20 -4.91
CA THR A 89 -4.65 -2.44 -4.86
C THR A 89 -3.28 -2.27 -5.51
N SER A 90 -3.21 -1.56 -6.64
CA SER A 90 -1.95 -1.31 -7.35
C SER A 90 -1.03 -0.38 -6.55
N LEU A 91 -1.57 0.67 -5.94
CA LEU A 91 -0.83 1.61 -5.12
C LEU A 91 -0.28 0.97 -3.83
N LEU A 92 -1.11 0.20 -3.13
CA LEU A 92 -0.68 -0.55 -1.94
C LEU A 92 0.42 -1.55 -2.25
N ALA A 93 0.29 -2.26 -3.38
CA ALA A 93 1.29 -3.23 -3.77
C ALA A 93 2.62 -2.55 -4.16
N LEU A 94 2.55 -1.42 -4.88
CA LEU A 94 3.72 -0.58 -5.16
C LEU A 94 4.40 -0.08 -3.88
N ARG A 95 3.62 0.39 -2.89
CA ARG A 95 4.14 0.77 -1.57
C ARG A 95 4.89 -0.39 -0.91
N HIS A 96 4.30 -1.58 -0.90
CA HIS A 96 4.91 -2.75 -0.28
C HIS A 96 6.21 -3.18 -0.98
N ASP A 97 6.20 -3.19 -2.32
CA ASP A 97 7.38 -3.52 -3.12
C ASP A 97 8.52 -2.52 -2.84
N ALA A 98 8.19 -1.23 -2.71
CA ALA A 98 9.16 -0.18 -2.39
C ALA A 98 9.69 -0.25 -0.96
N GLU A 99 8.81 -0.49 0.02
CA GLU A 99 9.18 -0.61 1.44
C GLU A 99 10.16 -1.77 1.66
N ARG A 100 9.94 -2.90 0.99
CA ARG A 100 10.85 -4.04 1.05
C ARG A 100 12.25 -3.67 0.55
N VAL A 101 12.36 -3.03 -0.61
CA VAL A 101 13.67 -2.60 -1.16
C VAL A 101 14.28 -1.54 -0.26
N TRP A 102 13.48 -0.61 0.27
CA TRP A 102 13.95 0.37 1.22
C TRP A 102 14.58 -0.29 2.45
N ASP A 103 13.91 -1.27 3.04
CA ASP A 103 14.39 -2.01 4.22
C ASP A 103 15.69 -2.79 3.94
N GLU A 104 15.86 -3.34 2.73
CA GLU A 104 17.09 -4.03 2.31
C GLU A 104 18.30 -3.09 2.23
N PHE A 105 18.10 -1.85 1.74
CA PHE A 105 19.20 -0.93 1.44
C PHE A 105 19.42 0.18 2.48
N CYS A 106 18.44 0.46 3.34
CA CYS A 106 18.55 1.54 4.33
C CYS A 106 19.59 1.26 5.43
N LEU A 107 19.89 -0.02 5.70
CA LEU A 107 20.90 -0.40 6.69
C LEU A 107 22.35 -0.18 6.21
N ILE A 108 22.55 -0.09 4.89
CA ILE A 108 23.87 0.00 4.24
C ILE A 108 24.12 1.34 3.56
N SER A 109 23.12 2.22 3.54
CA SER A 109 23.15 3.53 2.88
C SER A 109 22.95 4.64 3.91
N ASP A 110 23.45 5.84 3.63
CA ASP A 110 23.15 7.01 4.45
C ASP A 110 21.78 7.58 4.05
N THR A 111 20.73 7.14 4.74
CA THR A 111 19.35 7.61 4.53
C THR A 111 19.06 8.98 5.15
N GLY A 112 20.03 9.57 5.86
CA GLY A 112 19.77 10.68 6.77
C GLY A 112 18.63 10.36 7.75
N ASP A 113 17.83 11.37 8.11
CA ASP A 113 16.70 11.26 9.05
C ASP A 113 15.35 10.92 8.38
N LYS A 114 15.32 10.63 7.08
CA LYS A 114 14.05 10.40 6.36
C LYS A 114 13.55 8.97 6.56
N SER A 115 12.29 8.81 6.97
CA SER A 115 11.63 7.50 7.01
C SER A 115 10.95 7.19 5.67
N PHE A 116 10.84 5.89 5.32
CA PHE A 116 10.08 5.45 4.14
C PHE A 116 8.64 6.00 4.16
N SER A 117 7.99 5.98 5.33
CA SER A 117 6.62 6.45 5.49
C SER A 117 6.47 7.93 5.13
N ASP A 118 7.44 8.76 5.48
CA ASP A 118 7.42 10.19 5.15
C ASP A 118 7.64 10.43 3.66
N VAL A 119 8.58 9.71 3.05
CA VAL A 119 8.87 9.81 1.61
C VAL A 119 7.64 9.41 0.79
N PHE A 120 7.06 8.23 1.08
CA PHE A 120 5.86 7.76 0.42
C PHE A 120 4.68 8.72 0.64
N GLY A 121 4.48 9.17 1.88
CA GLY A 121 3.40 10.08 2.24
C GLY A 121 3.47 11.42 1.54
N GLN A 122 4.65 12.05 1.50
CA GLN A 122 4.87 13.30 0.79
C GLN A 122 4.63 13.17 -0.71
N CYS A 123 5.02 12.04 -1.31
CA CYS A 123 4.68 11.74 -2.70
C CYS A 123 3.16 11.61 -2.88
N CYS A 124 2.48 10.82 -2.05
CA CYS A 124 1.03 10.66 -2.07
C CYS A 124 0.30 12.01 -2.00
N GLY A 125 0.71 12.91 -1.11
CA GLY A 125 0.08 14.22 -0.95
C GLY A 125 0.04 15.07 -2.24
N ARG A 126 1.00 14.90 -3.15
CA ARG A 126 1.03 15.60 -4.46
C ARG A 126 -0.08 15.13 -5.41
N PHE A 127 -0.66 13.97 -5.14
CA PHE A 127 -1.67 13.32 -5.98
C PHE A 127 -3.04 13.21 -5.29
N ASN A 128 -3.30 13.96 -4.21
CA ASN A 128 -4.57 13.95 -3.48
C ASN A 128 -5.75 14.62 -4.24
N SER A 129 -5.76 14.62 -5.57
CA SER A 129 -6.88 15.11 -6.37
C SER A 129 -7.09 14.21 -7.58
N PRO A 130 -8.34 13.90 -7.96
CA PRO A 130 -8.64 13.07 -9.12
C PRO A 130 -8.05 13.60 -10.42
N GLU A 131 -7.95 14.93 -10.54
CA GLU A 131 -7.40 15.61 -11.72
C GLU A 131 -5.89 15.46 -11.84
N LEU A 132 -5.20 15.23 -10.71
CA LEU A 132 -3.75 15.04 -10.65
C LEU A 132 -3.38 13.56 -10.66
N TRP A 133 -4.32 12.66 -10.37
CA TRP A 133 -4.05 11.25 -10.20
C TRP A 133 -3.74 10.55 -11.52
N SER A 134 -2.52 10.02 -11.61
CA SER A 134 -2.11 9.03 -12.59
C SER A 134 -1.14 8.08 -11.91
N LEU A 135 -1.45 6.79 -11.88
CA LEU A 135 -0.58 5.78 -11.26
C LEU A 135 0.81 5.75 -11.91
N GLU A 136 0.88 6.01 -13.22
CA GLU A 136 2.14 6.05 -13.96
C GLU A 136 2.99 7.27 -13.54
N MET A 137 2.38 8.45 -13.47
CA MET A 137 3.06 9.67 -13.02
C MET A 137 3.45 9.58 -11.54
N PHE A 138 2.57 9.04 -10.70
CA PHE A 138 2.87 8.79 -9.30
C PHE A 138 4.11 7.91 -9.15
N ARG A 139 4.18 6.81 -9.93
CA ARG A 139 5.33 5.89 -9.87
C ARG A 139 6.63 6.60 -10.26
N ASP A 140 6.61 7.41 -11.32
CA ASP A 140 7.81 8.14 -11.77
C ASP A 140 8.31 9.14 -10.70
N GLU A 141 7.40 9.98 -10.19
CA GLU A 141 7.67 10.94 -9.12
C GLU A 141 8.17 10.25 -7.84
N PHE A 142 7.57 9.10 -7.50
CA PHE A 142 7.95 8.34 -6.32
C PHE A 142 9.35 7.73 -6.47
N ILE A 143 9.73 7.25 -7.66
CA ILE A 143 11.11 6.80 -7.92
C ILE A 143 12.09 7.96 -7.75
N GLY A 144 11.74 9.16 -8.24
CA GLY A 144 12.52 10.37 -8.02
C GLY A 144 12.74 10.68 -6.55
N ASP A 145 11.70 10.62 -5.73
CA ASP A 145 11.77 10.82 -4.29
C ASP A 145 12.61 9.75 -3.58
N LEU A 146 12.47 8.48 -3.99
CA LEU A 146 13.25 7.36 -3.46
C LEU A 146 14.74 7.51 -3.76
N LEU A 147 15.12 7.92 -4.98
CA LEU A 147 16.51 8.16 -5.35
C LEU A 147 17.15 9.27 -4.52
N GLN A 148 16.38 10.30 -4.18
CA GLN A 148 16.88 11.40 -3.34
C GLN A 148 16.97 11.01 -1.86
N ALA A 149 16.07 10.15 -1.39
CA ALA A 149 15.98 9.79 0.03
C ALA A 149 16.83 8.56 0.40
N LEU A 150 17.11 7.67 -0.55
CA LEU A 150 17.96 6.49 -0.39
C LEU A 150 18.97 6.41 -1.56
N PRO A 151 19.98 7.30 -1.59
CA PRO A 151 20.99 7.28 -2.63
C PRO A 151 21.94 6.08 -2.46
N HIS A 152 21.94 5.15 -3.41
CA HIS A 152 22.84 3.99 -3.40
C HIS A 152 23.33 3.64 -4.82
N PRO A 153 24.63 3.31 -5.02
CA PRO A 153 25.20 3.07 -6.35
C PRO A 153 24.61 1.87 -7.11
N GLU A 154 24.01 0.91 -6.39
CA GLU A 154 23.36 -0.26 -6.99
C GLU A 154 21.83 -0.10 -7.11
N LEU A 155 21.29 1.04 -6.69
CA LEU A 155 19.85 1.33 -6.65
C LEU A 155 19.55 2.62 -7.43
N ASP A 156 19.74 2.54 -8.74
CA ASP A 156 19.44 3.61 -9.69
C ASP A 156 17.97 3.61 -10.14
N TYR A 157 17.63 4.53 -11.05
CA TYR A 157 16.27 4.67 -11.57
C TYR A 157 15.78 3.37 -12.23
N ASP A 158 16.62 2.75 -13.07
CA ASP A 158 16.26 1.53 -13.80
C ASP A 158 16.04 0.37 -12.82
N ARG A 159 16.86 0.28 -11.77
CA ARG A 159 16.69 -0.70 -10.70
C ARG A 159 15.35 -0.50 -9.98
N TRP A 160 15.03 0.72 -9.56
CA TRP A 160 13.74 1.02 -8.95
C TRP A 160 12.57 0.72 -9.88
N MET A 161 12.66 1.10 -11.16
CA MET A 161 11.62 0.82 -12.15
C MET A 161 11.37 -0.68 -12.29
N MET A 162 12.42 -1.49 -12.29
CA MET A 162 12.32 -2.96 -12.31
C MET A 162 11.70 -3.52 -11.02
N GLU A 163 12.16 -3.05 -9.85
CA GLU A 163 11.68 -3.50 -8.55
C GLU A 163 10.20 -3.17 -8.32
N LEU A 164 9.72 -2.05 -8.88
CA LEU A 164 8.34 -1.59 -8.79
C LEU A 164 7.46 -2.05 -9.98
N ASP A 165 7.96 -2.94 -10.85
CA ASP A 165 7.16 -3.50 -11.94
C ASP A 165 6.24 -4.63 -11.45
N PRO A 166 4.92 -4.56 -11.71
CA PRO A 166 3.97 -5.62 -11.33
C PRO A 166 4.33 -7.01 -11.87
N LYS A 167 5.00 -7.11 -13.03
CA LYS A 167 5.45 -8.38 -13.62
C LYS A 167 6.56 -9.01 -12.80
N GLU A 168 7.47 -8.21 -12.29
CA GLU A 168 8.57 -8.66 -11.45
C GLU A 168 8.03 -9.16 -10.10
N ARG A 169 7.04 -8.46 -9.51
CA ARG A 169 6.29 -8.95 -8.35
C ARG A 169 5.64 -10.31 -8.62
N ASN A 170 4.93 -10.46 -9.75
CA ASN A 170 4.29 -11.73 -10.09
C ASN A 170 5.31 -12.85 -10.30
N ARG A 171 6.46 -12.54 -10.92
CA ARG A 171 7.55 -13.51 -11.07
C ARG A 171 8.03 -14.00 -9.72
N ARG A 172 8.27 -13.11 -8.75
CA ARG A 172 8.69 -13.48 -7.39
C ARG A 172 7.64 -14.31 -6.67
N HIS A 173 6.38 -13.94 -6.80
CA HIS A 173 5.27 -14.68 -6.21
C HIS A 173 5.18 -16.13 -6.72
N HIS A 174 5.50 -16.35 -8.00
CA HIS A 174 5.43 -17.68 -8.63
C HIS A 174 6.74 -18.48 -8.53
N PHE A 175 7.90 -17.82 -8.51
CA PHE A 175 9.21 -18.47 -8.68
C PHE A 175 10.18 -18.25 -7.49
N GLY A 176 9.79 -17.49 -6.46
CA GLY A 176 10.65 -17.13 -5.33
C GLY A 176 11.51 -15.89 -5.61
N GLU A 177 12.28 -15.45 -4.61
CA GLU A 177 13.23 -14.35 -4.80
C GLU A 177 14.29 -14.70 -5.85
N PRO A 178 14.64 -13.78 -6.76
CA PRO A 178 15.78 -14.02 -7.63
C PRO A 178 17.03 -14.18 -6.77
N GLU A 179 17.86 -15.18 -7.08
CA GLU A 179 19.21 -15.25 -6.52
C GLU A 179 19.89 -13.90 -6.79
N THR A 180 20.18 -13.16 -5.73
CA THR A 180 21.06 -12.00 -5.82
C THR A 180 22.40 -12.54 -6.31
N VAL A 181 22.67 -12.35 -7.60
CA VAL A 181 24.01 -12.58 -8.14
C VAL A 181 24.88 -11.53 -7.47
N CYS A 182 25.43 -11.87 -6.30
CA CYS A 182 26.59 -11.22 -5.73
C CYS A 182 27.62 -11.21 -6.85
N LEU A 183 27.82 -10.06 -7.49
CA LEU A 183 28.93 -9.82 -8.39
C LEU A 183 30.19 -9.94 -7.52
N SER A 184 30.65 -11.17 -7.38
CA SER A 184 31.92 -11.50 -6.76
C SER A 184 32.96 -10.60 -7.42
N ARG A 185 33.47 -9.64 -6.64
CA ARG A 185 34.61 -8.81 -7.03
C ARG A 185 35.72 -9.77 -7.46
N ARG A 186 35.89 -9.94 -8.77
CA ARG A 186 37.07 -10.63 -9.31
C ARG A 186 38.27 -9.75 -8.97
N LYS A 187 38.96 -10.11 -7.88
CA LYS A 187 40.39 -9.83 -7.75
C LYS A 187 41.09 -10.59 -8.88
N GLN A 188 41.64 -9.86 -9.84
CA GLN A 188 42.76 -10.26 -10.70
C GLN A 188 43.44 -8.94 -11.08
N ALA A 189 44.43 -8.48 -10.33
CA ALA A 189 45.84 -8.86 -10.45
C ALA A 189 46.40 -8.58 -11.85
N CYS A 190 46.99 -7.39 -12.02
CA CYS A 190 48.28 -7.17 -12.68
C CYS A 190 48.88 -5.89 -12.08
#